data_AF-A0A699WWV9-F1
#
_entry.id   AF-A0A699WWV9-F1
#
_cell.length_a   1.000
_cell.length_b   1.000
_cell.length_c   1.000
_cell.angle_alpha   90.00
_cell.angle_beta   90.00
_cell.angle_gamma   90.00
#
_symmetry.space_group_name_H-M   'P 1'
#
loop_
_entity.id
_entity.type
_entity.pdbx_description
1 polymer ?
#
loop_
_entity_poly.entity_id
_entity_poly.type
_entity_poly.pdbx_seq_one_letter_code
_entity_poly.pdbx_strand_id
1 'polypeptide(L)'
;MMTDKYCHQNEIKKLEMELWELKVKGTDLASYTQCFQELALLCGRMFSEESDKIEKYVGDLPDMIHGSVVESKPKTMQEAIEIATELMDK
;
A
#
# COMPACT_ATOMS: atom_id res chain seq x y z
N MET A 1 7.13 -4.69 -35.30
CA MET A 1 6.30 -5.14 -34.17
C MET A 1 7.23 -5.30 -32.98
N MET A 2 7.37 -4.24 -32.19
CA MET A 2 8.42 -4.16 -31.17
C MET A 2 7.87 -3.41 -29.99
N THR A 3 7.26 -4.13 -29.06
CA THR A 3 7.11 -3.72 -27.68
C THR A 3 7.09 -5.00 -26.87
N ASP A 4 7.64 -4.93 -25.65
CA ASP A 4 7.24 -5.80 -24.53
C ASP A 4 8.01 -7.10 -24.32
N LYS A 5 9.35 -7.06 -24.10
CA LYS A 5 10.06 -8.23 -23.56
C LYS A 5 11.16 -7.98 -22.53
N TYR A 6 11.32 -6.78 -21.99
CA TYR A 6 12.30 -6.58 -20.93
C TYR A 6 11.88 -5.48 -19.96
N CYS A 7 10.89 -5.77 -19.10
CA CYS A 7 10.95 -5.21 -17.77
C CYS A 7 12.10 -5.96 -17.08
N HIS A 8 13.23 -5.28 -16.85
CA HIS A 8 14.37 -5.94 -16.20
C HIS A 8 13.88 -6.39 -14.83
N GLN A 9 14.09 -7.65 -14.45
CA GLN A 9 13.76 -8.12 -13.09
C GLN A 9 14.32 -7.20 -12.00
N ASN A 10 15.39 -6.47 -12.31
CA ASN A 10 15.98 -5.44 -11.45
C ASN A 10 15.06 -4.24 -11.20
N GLU A 11 14.24 -3.83 -12.17
CA GLU A 11 13.28 -2.74 -12.04
C GLU A 11 12.11 -3.15 -11.14
N ILE A 12 11.58 -4.36 -11.31
CA ILE A 12 10.53 -4.90 -10.41
C ILE A 12 11.06 -5.01 -8.98
N LYS A 13 12.26 -5.57 -8.79
CA LYS A 13 12.89 -5.65 -7.47
C LYS A 13 13.11 -4.28 -6.83
N LYS A 14 13.39 -3.25 -7.63
CA LYS A 14 13.53 -1.88 -7.15
C LYS A 14 12.18 -1.34 -6.67
N LEU A 15 11.10 -1.54 -7.43
CA LEU A 15 9.76 -1.14 -7.03
C LEU A 15 9.27 -1.90 -5.77
N GLU A 16 9.60 -3.20 -5.66
CA GLU A 16 9.32 -3.99 -4.45
C GLU A 16 10.04 -3.42 -3.22
N MET A 17 11.29 -2.98 -3.39
CA MET A 17 12.05 -2.32 -2.32
C MET A 17 11.48 -0.95 -1.96
N GLU A 18 11.12 -0.14 -2.95
CA GLU A 18 10.48 1.17 -2.74
C GLU A 18 9.14 1.01 -2.00
N LEU A 19 8.33 0.00 -2.35
CA LEU A 19 7.09 -0.32 -1.65
C LEU A 19 7.34 -0.83 -0.22
N TRP A 20 8.40 -1.60 -0.01
CA TRP A 20 8.77 -2.09 1.32
C TRP A 20 9.19 -0.95 2.26
N GLU A 21 9.93 0.03 1.74
CA GLU A 21 10.39 1.21 2.49
C GLU A 21 9.36 2.35 2.54
N LEU A 22 8.24 2.22 1.83
CA LEU A 22 7.17 3.20 1.82
C LEU A 22 6.57 3.33 3.23
N LYS A 23 6.48 4.58 3.71
CA LYS A 23 5.86 4.93 5.00
C LYS A 23 5.09 6.22 4.85
N VAL A 24 4.02 6.37 5.63
CA VAL A 24 3.30 7.64 5.72
C VAL A 24 4.26 8.71 6.25
N LYS A 25 4.48 9.77 5.47
CA LYS A 25 5.32 10.92 5.88
C LYS A 25 4.41 12.05 6.34
N GLY A 26 4.44 12.34 7.64
CA GLY A 26 3.60 13.39 8.24
C GLY A 26 2.13 13.01 8.23
N THR A 27 1.28 13.88 7.69
CA THR A 27 -0.19 13.71 7.62
C THR A 27 -0.70 13.42 6.21
N ASP A 28 0.19 13.26 5.22
CA ASP A 28 -0.22 13.07 3.83
C ASP A 28 -0.52 11.59 3.52
N LEU A 29 -1.66 11.14 4.05
CA LEU A 29 -2.17 9.78 3.81
C LEU A 29 -2.62 9.60 2.36
N ALA A 30 -3.20 10.63 1.73
CA ALA A 30 -3.71 10.54 0.37
C ALA A 30 -2.59 10.20 -0.63
N SER A 31 -1.46 10.91 -0.57
CA SER A 31 -0.31 10.62 -1.44
C SER A 31 0.30 9.24 -1.13
N TYR A 32 0.38 8.86 0.15
CA TYR A 32 0.85 7.53 0.53
C TYR A 32 -0.04 6.43 -0.07
N THR A 33 -1.35 6.53 0.10
CA THR A 33 -2.33 5.56 -0.41
C THR A 33 -2.26 5.44 -1.92
N GLN A 34 -2.18 6.56 -2.63
CA GLN A 34 -2.05 6.55 -4.08
C GLN A 34 -0.76 5.83 -4.51
N CYS A 35 0.39 6.19 -3.94
CA CYS A 35 1.66 5.55 -4.24
C CYS A 35 1.64 4.05 -3.91
N PHE A 36 1.04 3.67 -2.78
CA PHE A 36 0.90 2.27 -2.37
C PHE A 36 0.11 1.47 -3.41
N GLN A 37 -1.04 1.98 -3.86
CA GLN A 37 -1.89 1.29 -4.85
C GLN A 37 -1.19 1.17 -6.21
N GLU A 38 -0.53 2.21 -6.67
CA GLU A 38 0.24 2.20 -7.92
C GLU A 38 1.38 1.17 -7.86
N LEU A 39 2.16 1.18 -6.79
CA LEU A 39 3.26 0.24 -6.58
C LEU A 39 2.76 -1.20 -6.40
N ALA A 40 1.67 -1.42 -5.64
CA ALA A 40 1.09 -2.76 -5.45
C ALA A 40 0.52 -3.35 -6.76
N LEU A 41 0.06 -2.50 -7.68
CA LEU A 41 -0.38 -2.92 -9.01
C LEU A 41 0.82 -3.33 -9.89
N LEU A 42 1.91 -2.56 -9.85
CA LEU A 42 3.15 -2.88 -10.59
C LEU A 42 3.87 -4.11 -10.02
N CYS A 43 3.84 -4.27 -8.70
CA CYS A 43 4.43 -5.38 -7.95
C CYS A 43 3.42 -6.50 -7.71
N GLY A 44 2.66 -6.90 -8.73
CA GLY A 44 1.59 -7.90 -8.61
C GLY A 44 2.03 -9.29 -8.10
N ARG A 45 3.34 -9.57 -8.03
CA ARG A 45 3.90 -10.80 -7.44
C ARG A 45 4.31 -10.67 -5.97
N MET A 46 4.34 -9.46 -5.41
CA MET A 46 4.82 -9.21 -4.05
C MET A 46 3.81 -9.65 -2.98
N PHE A 47 2.53 -9.63 -3.31
CA PHE A 47 1.44 -10.03 -2.42
C PHE A 47 0.77 -11.29 -2.95
N SER A 48 0.62 -12.31 -2.10
CA SER A 48 -0.01 -13.57 -2.49
C SER A 48 -1.53 -13.45 -2.37
N GLU A 49 -2.01 -12.73 -1.36
CA GLU A 49 -3.42 -12.53 -1.06
C GLU A 49 -3.76 -11.04 -0.88
N GLU A 50 -5.04 -10.69 -0.91
CA GLU A 50 -5.50 -9.31 -0.62
C GLU A 50 -5.22 -8.94 0.84
N SER A 51 -5.31 -9.89 1.76
CA SER A 51 -4.97 -9.70 3.17
C SER A 51 -3.53 -9.24 3.37
N ASP A 52 -2.57 -9.75 2.59
CA ASP A 52 -1.16 -9.35 2.68
C ASP A 52 -0.98 -7.86 2.34
N LYS A 53 -1.75 -7.38 1.35
CA LYS A 53 -1.75 -5.96 0.95
C LYS A 53 -2.31 -5.09 2.06
N ILE A 54 -3.41 -5.53 2.66
CA ILE A 54 -4.08 -4.82 3.75
C ILE A 54 -3.15 -4.76 4.96
N GLU A 55 -2.53 -5.87 5.34
CA GLU A 55 -1.60 -5.93 6.47
C GLU A 55 -0.40 -4.99 6.26
N LYS A 56 0.20 -5.01 5.07
CA LYS A 56 1.31 -4.09 4.74
C LYS A 56 0.86 -2.64 4.81
N TYR A 57 -0.27 -2.30 4.18
CA TYR A 57 -0.81 -0.94 4.18
C TYR A 57 -1.06 -0.43 5.60
N VAL A 58 -1.75 -1.25 6.44
CA VAL A 58 -2.09 -0.91 7.82
C VAL A 58 -0.83 -0.80 8.69
N GLY A 59 0.14 -1.68 8.52
CA GLY A 59 1.38 -1.68 9.31
C GLY A 59 2.26 -0.44 9.13
N ASP A 60 2.12 0.27 8.01
CA ASP A 60 2.85 1.52 7.75
C ASP A 60 2.03 2.79 8.12
N LEU A 61 0.82 2.63 8.64
CA LEU A 61 0.00 3.75 9.12
C LEU A 61 0.56 4.32 10.44
N PRO A 62 0.32 5.62 10.72
CA PRO A 62 0.66 6.20 12.01
C PRO A 62 -0.05 5.52 13.18
N ASP A 63 0.65 5.36 14.30
CA ASP A 63 0.13 4.71 15.53
C ASP A 63 -1.23 5.27 15.99
N MET A 64 -1.48 6.56 15.75
CA MET A 64 -2.73 7.24 16.10
C MET A 64 -3.98 6.62 15.46
N ILE A 65 -3.88 6.06 14.26
CA ILE A 65 -5.01 5.45 13.53
C ILE A 65 -4.83 3.94 13.38
N HIS A 66 -3.59 3.43 13.47
CA HIS A 66 -3.26 2.02 13.29
C HIS A 66 -4.17 1.10 14.13
N GLY A 67 -4.31 1.38 15.43
CA GLY A 67 -5.13 0.56 16.34
C GLY A 67 -6.60 0.49 15.91
N SER A 68 -7.18 1.62 15.52
CA SER A 68 -8.58 1.70 15.08
C SER A 68 -8.81 0.98 13.75
N VAL A 69 -7.89 1.10 12.79
CA VAL A 69 -8.02 0.40 11.50
C VAL A 69 -7.91 -1.12 11.70
N VAL A 70 -6.99 -1.59 12.55
CA VAL A 70 -6.86 -3.02 12.90
C VAL A 70 -8.13 -3.55 13.56
N GLU A 71 -8.76 -2.77 14.43
CA GLU A 71 -10.00 -3.16 15.11
C GLU A 71 -11.18 -3.30 14.15
N SER A 72 -11.25 -2.45 13.13
CA SER A 72 -12.29 -2.51 12.09
C SER A 72 -12.21 -3.74 11.19
N LYS A 73 -11.06 -4.43 11.15
CA LYS A 73 -10.84 -5.65 10.35
C LYS A 73 -11.32 -5.52 8.90
N PRO A 74 -10.75 -4.56 8.13
CA PRO A 74 -11.12 -4.38 6.73
C PRO A 74 -10.89 -5.68 5.95
N LYS A 75 -11.86 -6.02 5.09
CA LYS A 75 -11.80 -7.19 4.21
C LYS A 75 -11.22 -6.85 2.85
N THR A 76 -11.32 -5.58 2.46
CA THR A 76 -10.82 -5.09 1.18
C THR A 76 -9.84 -3.93 1.39
N MET A 77 -8.96 -3.73 0.41
CA MET A 77 -8.07 -2.57 0.40
C MET A 77 -8.82 -1.24 0.45
N GLN A 78 -9.98 -1.16 -0.22
CA GLN A 78 -10.77 0.06 -0.25
C GLN A 78 -11.35 0.40 1.12
N GLU A 79 -11.86 -0.59 1.86
CA GLU A 79 -12.33 -0.40 3.23
C GLU A 79 -11.20 0.11 4.14
N ALA A 80 -10.01 -0.49 4.05
CA ALA A 80 -8.85 -0.04 4.85
C ALA A 80 -8.49 1.43 4.58
N ILE A 81 -8.58 1.87 3.32
CA ILE A 81 -8.32 3.25 2.90
C ILE A 81 -9.40 4.20 3.40
N GLU A 82 -10.67 3.84 3.25
CA GLU A 82 -11.80 4.65 3.67
C GLU A 82 -11.76 4.91 5.18
N ILE A 83 -11.53 3.86 5.98
CA ILE A 83 -11.40 3.96 7.44
C ILE A 83 -10.19 4.83 7.83
N ALA A 84 -9.03 4.60 7.21
CA ALA A 84 -7.83 5.38 7.52
C ALA A 84 -8.02 6.87 7.19
N THR A 85 -8.73 7.19 6.10
CA THR A 85 -9.02 8.56 5.67
C THR A 85 -10.01 9.24 6.62
N GLU A 86 -11.11 8.55 6.98
CA GLU A 86 -12.09 9.06 7.94
C GLU A 86 -11.46 9.38 9.31
N LEU A 87 -10.48 8.56 9.74
CA LEU A 87 -9.78 8.77 10.99
C LEU A 87 -8.74 9.90 10.95
N MET A 88 -8.19 10.24 9.79
CA MET A 88 -7.24 11.35 9.63
C MET A 88 -7.92 12.72 9.44
N ASP A 89 -9.10 12.74 8.81
CA ASP A 89 -9.87 13.97 8.59
C ASP A 89 -10.57 14.50 9.86
N LYS A 90 -10.36 13.85 11.01
CA LYS A 90 -11.03 14.11 12.29
C LYS A 90 -10.10 14.76 13.31
#